data_AF-A4ED85-F1
#
_entry.id   AF-A4ED85-F1
#
_cell.length_a   1.000
_cell.length_b   1.000
_cell.length_c   1.000
_cell.angle_alpha   90.00
_cell.angle_beta   90.00
_cell.angle_gamma   90.00
#
_symmetry.space_group_name_H-M   'P 1'
#
loop_
_entity.id
_entity.type
_entity.pdbx_description
1 polymer ?
#
loop_
_entity_poly.entity_id
_entity_poly.type
_entity_poly.pdbx_seq_one_letter_code
_entity_poly.pdbx_strand_id
1 'polypeptide(L)'
;MAANAGETKVKLWEGICYPENMLDDWQEEIDDILQVPFAYAIHDIDHDQKSKQRKTHVHIIVVWGGNTTRKAIINVLNRLSADGKRCCSSAEPVNNIRHAYDYLIHDTASCRKKGKELYPVEARIEGNNFDIGQLEQLSTKDKQDMLFELVGFIMVEKFETINDFTTAALREFPEQYREIIVGYNSILERYCRGNYLNAERKRKARETGACGK
;
A
#
# COMPACT_ATOMS: atom_id res chain seq x y z
N MET A 1 -23.33 -17.04 -13.63
CA MET A 1 -22.54 -17.15 -12.39
C MET A 1 -22.00 -15.77 -12.08
N ALA A 2 -22.66 -15.01 -11.20
CA ALA A 2 -22.11 -13.73 -10.75
C ALA A 2 -20.87 -14.05 -9.90
N ALA A 3 -19.70 -13.51 -10.27
CA ALA A 3 -18.52 -13.60 -9.44
C ALA A 3 -18.84 -12.92 -8.11
N ASN A 4 -18.82 -13.66 -7.00
CA ASN A 4 -18.82 -13.07 -5.68
C ASN A 4 -17.60 -12.14 -5.62
N ALA A 5 -17.82 -10.83 -5.47
CA ALA A 5 -16.75 -9.90 -5.20
C ALA A 5 -16.02 -10.39 -3.94
N GLY A 6 -14.78 -10.85 -4.10
CA GLY A 6 -13.99 -11.39 -3.00
C GLY A 6 -13.82 -10.35 -1.90
N GLU A 7 -13.80 -10.80 -0.64
CA GLU A 7 -13.53 -9.93 0.50
C GLU A 7 -12.16 -9.23 0.31
N THR A 8 -12.13 -7.90 0.41
CA THR A 8 -10.89 -7.12 0.32
C THR A 8 -9.91 -7.56 1.40
N LYS A 9 -8.73 -8.02 0.97
CA LYS A 9 -7.65 -8.40 1.87
C LYS A 9 -6.41 -7.55 1.60
N VAL A 10 -6.01 -6.75 2.59
CA VAL A 10 -4.84 -5.86 2.51
C VAL A 10 -4.01 -5.98 3.79
N LYS A 11 -2.77 -5.48 3.74
CA LYS A 11 -1.85 -5.47 4.89
C LYS A 11 -2.08 -4.26 5.82
N LEU A 12 -2.42 -3.12 5.25
CA LEU A 12 -2.50 -1.84 5.95
C LEU A 12 -3.95 -1.44 6.16
N TRP A 13 -4.28 -1.08 7.40
CA TRP A 13 -5.63 -0.72 7.80
C TRP A 13 -5.61 0.51 8.70
N GLU A 14 -6.64 1.34 8.61
CA GLU A 14 -6.87 2.46 9.51
C GLU A 14 -8.20 2.25 10.22
N GLY A 15 -8.18 2.25 11.55
CA GLY A 15 -9.35 2.12 12.40
C GLY A 15 -9.71 3.42 13.12
N ILE A 16 -10.99 3.58 13.43
CA ILE A 16 -11.49 4.67 14.28
C ILE A 16 -11.99 4.07 15.58
N CYS A 17 -11.27 4.34 16.66
CA CYS A 17 -11.60 3.94 18.01
C CYS A 17 -12.10 5.13 18.83
N TYR A 18 -12.95 4.87 19.83
CA TYR A 18 -13.44 5.90 20.74
C TYR A 18 -12.89 5.70 22.15
N PRO A 19 -12.07 6.63 22.69
CA PRO A 19 -11.43 6.49 24.00
C PRO A 19 -12.38 6.21 25.14
N GLU A 20 -13.60 6.75 25.13
CA GLU A 20 -14.55 6.50 26.23
C GLU A 20 -15.06 5.05 26.31
N ASN A 21 -14.69 4.21 25.34
CA ASN A 21 -14.98 2.77 25.32
C ASN A 21 -13.69 1.93 25.38
N MET A 22 -12.53 2.55 25.53
CA MET A 22 -11.23 1.88 25.65
C MET A 22 -10.88 1.61 27.12
N LEU A 23 -9.92 0.73 27.37
CA LEU A 23 -9.30 0.56 28.69
C LEU A 23 -8.73 1.90 29.17
N ASP A 24 -8.74 2.17 30.48
CA ASP A 24 -8.28 3.46 31.03
C ASP A 24 -6.78 3.71 30.75
N ASP A 25 -5.98 2.64 30.75
CA ASP A 25 -4.53 2.57 30.54
C ASP A 25 -4.15 2.13 29.11
N TRP A 26 -5.08 2.20 28.15
CA TRP A 26 -4.85 1.67 26.80
C TRP A 26 -3.60 2.21 26.11
N GLN A 27 -3.20 3.46 26.40
CA GLN A 27 -2.01 4.07 25.78
C GLN A 27 -0.71 3.45 26.27
N GLU A 28 -0.68 2.94 27.49
CA GLU A 28 0.49 2.26 28.08
C GLU A 28 0.55 0.80 27.60
N GLU A 29 -0.61 0.18 27.37
CA GLU A 29 -0.75 -1.24 27.05
C GLU A 29 -0.87 -1.54 25.54
N ILE A 30 -1.04 -0.51 24.69
CA ILE A 30 -1.34 -0.69 23.25
C ILE A 30 -0.28 -1.53 22.52
N ASP A 31 1.00 -1.37 22.86
CA ASP A 31 2.09 -2.17 22.27
C ASP A 31 1.87 -3.67 22.52
N ASP A 32 1.60 -4.05 23.77
CA ASP A 32 1.40 -5.44 24.19
C ASP A 32 0.06 -6.03 23.75
N ILE A 33 -0.97 -5.19 23.61
CA ILE A 33 -2.31 -5.62 23.16
C ILE A 33 -2.34 -5.86 21.64
N LEU A 34 -1.76 -4.95 20.85
CA LEU A 34 -1.80 -5.04 19.39
C LEU A 34 -0.74 -6.00 18.84
N GLN A 35 0.48 -6.00 19.40
CA GLN A 35 1.61 -6.87 19.01
C GLN A 35 2.00 -6.78 17.53
N VAL A 36 1.62 -5.69 16.86
CA VAL A 36 1.92 -5.39 15.47
C VAL A 36 2.29 -3.91 15.34
N PRO A 37 3.07 -3.51 14.32
CA PRO A 37 3.41 -2.10 14.14
C PRO A 37 2.15 -1.26 13.98
N PHE A 38 2.09 -0.14 14.69
CA PHE A 38 0.98 0.79 14.65
C PHE A 38 1.45 2.25 14.73
N ALA A 39 0.60 3.14 14.24
CA ALA A 39 0.71 4.58 14.48
C ALA A 39 -0.67 5.14 14.80
N TYR A 40 -0.80 6.05 15.75
CA TYR A 40 -2.09 6.66 16.08
C TYR A 40 -1.98 8.14 16.41
N ALA A 41 -3.12 8.82 16.35
CA ALA A 41 -3.29 10.16 16.91
C ALA A 41 -4.69 10.28 17.53
N ILE A 42 -4.77 11.03 18.63
CA ILE A 42 -6.03 11.34 19.31
C ILE A 42 -6.58 12.64 18.73
N HIS A 43 -7.79 12.57 18.19
CA HIS A 43 -8.50 13.71 17.63
C HIS A 43 -9.55 14.19 18.63
N ASP A 44 -9.28 15.30 19.31
CA ASP A 44 -10.14 15.91 20.32
C ASP A 44 -10.58 17.34 19.96
N ILE A 45 -9.97 18.00 18.97
CA ILE A 45 -10.31 19.35 18.49
C ILE A 45 -11.00 19.36 17.11
N ASP A 46 -11.39 18.18 16.61
CA ASP A 46 -12.07 18.01 15.34
C ASP A 46 -13.45 18.68 15.32
N HIS A 47 -13.78 19.36 14.21
CA HIS A 47 -15.10 19.97 13.99
C HIS A 47 -15.84 19.32 12.81
N ASP A 48 -17.18 19.27 12.89
CA ASP A 48 -18.03 18.86 11.78
C ASP A 48 -18.28 20.02 10.79
N GLN A 49 -19.05 19.75 9.72
CA GLN A 49 -19.36 20.78 8.71
C GLN A 49 -20.16 21.98 9.25
N LYS A 50 -20.77 21.83 10.44
CA LYS A 50 -21.52 22.88 11.14
C LYS A 50 -20.67 23.55 12.23
N SER A 51 -19.35 23.33 12.22
CA SER A 51 -18.41 23.82 13.25
C SER A 51 -18.74 23.33 14.67
N LYS A 52 -19.42 22.18 14.78
CA LYS A 52 -19.66 21.54 16.08
C LYS A 52 -18.54 20.56 16.35
N GLN A 53 -18.00 20.58 17.57
CA GLN A 53 -16.96 19.64 17.98
C GLN A 53 -17.43 18.20 17.81
N ARG A 54 -16.63 17.38 17.13
CA ARG A 54 -16.84 15.95 16.97
C ARG A 54 -16.47 15.25 18.28
N LYS A 55 -17.04 14.06 18.48
CA LYS A 55 -16.65 13.21 19.59
C LYS A 55 -15.16 12.88 19.50
N THR A 56 -14.45 12.91 20.63
CA THR A 56 -13.05 12.49 20.69
C THR A 56 -12.91 11.07 20.15
N HIS A 57 -11.96 10.89 19.23
CA HIS A 57 -11.72 9.60 18.58
C HIS A 57 -10.22 9.42 18.33
N VAL A 58 -9.79 8.18 18.17
CA VAL A 58 -8.41 7.82 17.84
C VAL A 58 -8.40 7.23 16.45
N HIS A 59 -7.60 7.83 15.57
CA HIS A 59 -7.22 7.20 14.32
C HIS A 59 -6.03 6.29 14.60
N ILE A 60 -6.15 5.00 14.27
CA ILE A 60 -5.10 3.99 14.49
C ILE A 60 -4.79 3.28 13.17
N ILE A 61 -3.57 3.45 12.66
CA ILE A 61 -3.02 2.68 11.55
C ILE A 61 -2.41 1.40 12.10
N VAL A 62 -2.72 0.26 11.48
CA VAL A 62 -2.17 -1.04 11.82
C VAL A 62 -1.51 -1.67 10.59
N VAL A 63 -0.29 -2.20 10.78
CA VAL A 63 0.46 -2.94 9.76
C VAL A 63 0.41 -4.43 10.07
N TRP A 64 -0.30 -5.20 9.25
CA TRP A 64 -0.33 -6.65 9.38
C TRP A 64 0.77 -7.32 8.55
N GLY A 65 1.38 -8.39 9.05
CA GLY A 65 2.46 -9.11 8.36
C GLY A 65 2.05 -9.76 7.02
N GLY A 66 0.75 -9.88 6.75
CA GLY A 66 0.19 -10.41 5.51
C GLY A 66 -1.19 -9.82 5.21
N ASN A 67 -1.82 -10.24 4.11
CA ASN A 67 -3.15 -9.73 3.77
C ASN A 67 -4.18 -10.25 4.79
N THR A 68 -4.93 -9.33 5.39
CA THR A 68 -5.95 -9.62 6.41
C THR A 68 -7.28 -8.99 6.02
N THR A 69 -8.36 -9.34 6.72
CA THR A 69 -9.72 -8.85 6.42
C THR A 69 -10.14 -7.72 7.37
N ARG A 70 -11.12 -6.92 6.93
CA ARG A 70 -11.71 -5.85 7.76
C ARG A 70 -12.19 -6.37 9.11
N LYS A 71 -12.86 -7.53 9.10
CA LYS A 71 -13.39 -8.16 10.32
C LYS A 71 -12.27 -8.54 11.28
N ALA A 72 -11.16 -9.07 10.78
CA ALA A 72 -10.03 -9.44 11.61
C ALA A 72 -9.41 -8.21 12.29
N ILE A 73 -9.21 -7.12 11.55
CA ILE A 73 -8.66 -5.89 12.13
C ILE A 73 -9.59 -5.22 13.13
N ILE A 74 -10.89 -5.15 12.86
CA ILE A 74 -11.86 -4.65 13.84
C ILE A 74 -11.81 -5.48 15.13
N ASN A 75 -11.64 -6.80 15.03
CA ASN A 75 -11.50 -7.66 16.21
C ASN A 75 -10.18 -7.39 16.96
N VAL A 76 -9.08 -7.13 16.26
CA VAL A 76 -7.78 -6.78 16.86
C VAL A 76 -7.88 -5.44 17.58
N LEU A 77 -8.38 -4.40 16.93
CA LEU A 77 -8.53 -3.07 17.54
C LEU A 77 -9.48 -3.07 18.74
N ASN A 78 -10.56 -3.87 18.69
CA ASN A 78 -11.47 -4.01 19.83
C ASN A 78 -10.86 -4.74 21.03
N ARG A 79 -9.65 -5.29 20.95
CA ARG A 79 -8.92 -5.76 22.15
C ARG A 79 -8.55 -4.63 23.10
N LEU A 80 -8.52 -3.39 22.60
CA LEU A 80 -8.34 -2.18 23.42
C LEU A 80 -9.62 -1.76 24.15
N SER A 81 -10.74 -2.48 23.98
CA SER A 81 -12.01 -2.09 24.59
C SER A 81 -12.03 -2.38 26.09
N ALA A 82 -12.65 -1.50 26.87
CA ALA A 82 -13.02 -1.80 28.25
C ALA A 82 -14.06 -2.93 28.33
N ASP A 83 -14.22 -3.53 29.52
CA ASP A 83 -15.14 -4.65 29.71
C ASP A 83 -16.59 -4.32 29.30
N GLY A 84 -17.20 -5.21 28.53
CA GLY A 84 -18.53 -5.03 27.95
C GLY A 84 -18.65 -3.92 26.89
N LYS A 85 -17.56 -3.29 26.45
CA LYS A 85 -17.56 -2.22 25.43
C LYS A 85 -17.02 -2.70 24.07
N ARG A 86 -17.16 -1.82 23.07
CA ARG A 86 -16.48 -1.92 21.77
C ARG A 86 -16.00 -0.53 21.35
N CYS A 87 -14.69 -0.33 21.33
CA CYS A 87 -14.12 0.97 20.98
C CYS A 87 -14.04 1.20 19.47
N CYS A 88 -13.76 0.16 18.68
CA CYS A 88 -13.52 0.30 17.24
C CYS A 88 -14.83 0.27 16.46
N SER A 89 -15.15 1.38 15.80
CA SER A 89 -16.40 1.57 15.06
C SER A 89 -16.30 1.16 13.59
N SER A 90 -15.15 1.40 12.97
CA SER A 90 -14.89 1.09 11.57
C SER A 90 -13.40 0.88 11.35
N ALA A 91 -13.07 0.13 10.30
CA ALA A 91 -11.71 0.02 9.77
C ALA A 91 -11.77 0.06 8.25
N GLU A 92 -10.86 0.79 7.62
CA GLU A 92 -10.80 0.96 6.17
C GLU A 92 -9.41 0.58 5.65
N PRO A 93 -9.30 0.02 4.43
CA PRO A 93 -8.01 -0.32 3.84
C PRO A 93 -7.20 0.95 3.53
N VAL A 94 -5.91 0.93 3.86
CA VAL A 94 -4.99 2.03 3.55
C VAL A 94 -4.31 1.76 2.21
N ASN A 95 -4.63 2.58 1.21
CA ASN A 95 -4.06 2.46 -0.14
C ASN A 95 -2.71 3.18 -0.29
N ASN A 96 -2.50 4.25 0.48
CA ASN A 96 -1.28 5.04 0.48
C ASN A 96 -0.92 5.35 1.93
N ILE A 97 0.14 4.72 2.42
CA ILE A 97 0.55 4.81 3.82
C ILE A 97 1.00 6.22 4.20
N ARG A 98 1.74 6.92 3.34
CA ARG A 98 2.16 8.30 3.58
C ARG A 98 0.96 9.22 3.77
N HIS A 99 -0.03 9.10 2.89
CA HIS A 99 -1.26 9.90 3.02
C HIS A 99 -1.99 9.62 4.33
N ALA A 100 -2.18 8.36 4.71
CA ALA A 100 -2.85 8.01 5.98
C ALA A 100 -2.06 8.50 7.20
N TYR A 101 -0.74 8.34 7.16
CA TYR A 101 0.17 8.75 8.22
C TYR A 101 0.23 10.27 8.43
N ASP A 102 0.21 11.06 7.35
CA ASP A 102 0.12 12.52 7.42
C ASP A 102 -1.29 12.96 7.83
N TYR A 103 -2.32 12.18 7.47
CA TYR A 103 -3.71 12.45 7.85
C TYR A 103 -3.96 12.30 9.37
N LEU A 104 -3.20 11.46 10.07
CA LEU A 104 -3.26 11.34 11.54
C LEU A 104 -3.12 12.68 12.26
N ILE A 105 -2.33 13.60 11.71
CA ILE A 105 -2.17 14.95 12.26
C ILE A 105 -2.83 16.02 11.41
N HIS A 106 -3.68 15.61 10.46
CA HIS A 106 -4.30 16.47 9.46
C HIS A 106 -3.32 17.25 8.56
N ASP A 107 -2.10 16.74 8.34
CA ASP A 107 -1.10 17.39 7.51
C ASP A 107 -1.16 16.98 6.02
N THR A 108 -2.37 16.72 5.50
CA THR A 108 -2.57 16.45 4.07
C THR A 108 -3.03 17.70 3.34
N ALA A 109 -2.72 17.80 2.04
CA ALA A 109 -3.25 18.87 1.19
C ALA A 109 -4.79 18.96 1.24
N SER A 110 -5.46 17.82 1.38
CA SER A 110 -6.93 17.75 1.47
C SER A 110 -7.46 18.33 2.78
N CYS A 111 -6.76 18.10 3.90
CA CYS A 111 -7.10 18.65 5.21
C CYS A 111 -6.93 20.16 5.23
N ARG A 112 -5.79 20.66 4.74
CA ARG A 112 -5.51 22.10 4.62
C ARG A 112 -6.57 22.80 3.74
N LYS A 113 -6.92 22.22 2.59
CA LYS A 113 -7.98 22.75 1.71
C LYS A 113 -9.36 22.81 2.39
N LYS A 114 -9.65 21.86 3.28
CA LYS A 114 -10.91 21.79 4.03
C LYS A 114 -10.88 22.60 5.33
N GLY A 115 -9.79 23.29 5.64
CA GLY A 115 -9.63 24.05 6.87
C GLY A 115 -9.70 23.19 8.14
N LYS A 116 -9.22 21.94 8.07
CA LYS A 116 -9.12 21.10 9.26
C LYS A 116 -7.99 21.59 10.16
N GLU A 117 -8.21 21.52 11.47
CA GLU A 117 -7.18 21.84 12.48
C GLU A 117 -5.97 20.91 12.32
N LEU A 118 -4.78 21.50 12.32
CA LEU A 118 -3.49 20.80 12.26
C LEU A 118 -3.08 20.39 13.67
N TYR A 119 -2.81 19.12 13.88
CA TYR A 119 -2.26 18.63 15.15
C TYR A 119 -0.73 18.76 15.14
N PRO A 120 -0.09 18.95 16.31
CA PRO A 120 1.36 18.93 16.42
C PRO A 120 1.92 17.54 16.06
N VAL A 121 3.17 17.48 15.59
CA VAL A 121 3.78 16.22 15.15
C VAL A 121 3.86 15.20 16.30
N GLU A 122 4.04 15.70 17.52
CA GLU A 122 4.12 14.93 18.76
C GLU A 122 2.78 14.27 19.15
N ALA A 123 1.66 14.70 18.57
CA ALA A 123 0.37 14.03 18.76
C ALA A 123 0.31 12.67 18.05
N ARG A 124 1.24 12.43 17.11
CA ARG A 124 1.38 11.14 16.43
C ARG A 124 2.32 10.24 17.21
N ILE A 125 1.77 9.14 17.69
CA ILE A 125 2.49 8.12 18.45
C ILE A 125 2.68 6.90 17.57
N GLU A 126 3.87 6.32 17.63
CA GLU A 126 4.28 5.12 16.90
C GLU A 126 4.72 4.06 17.90
N GLY A 127 4.41 2.80 17.63
CA GLY A 127 4.82 1.68 18.47
C GLY A 127 5.12 0.43 17.67
N ASN A 128 5.65 -0.60 18.35
CA ASN A 128 6.02 -1.88 17.75
C ASN A 128 6.87 -1.76 16.46
N ASN A 129 7.86 -0.87 16.45
CA ASN A 129 8.75 -0.60 15.30
C ASN A 129 8.02 -0.16 14.02
N PHE A 130 6.93 0.60 14.14
CA PHE A 130 6.35 1.28 12.99
C PHE A 130 7.39 2.23 12.37
N ASP A 131 7.69 2.02 11.08
CA ASP A 131 8.66 2.83 10.34
C ASP A 131 8.03 3.26 9.02
N ILE A 132 7.60 4.52 8.97
CA ILE A 132 6.96 5.07 7.77
C ILE A 132 7.87 4.99 6.55
N GLY A 133 9.18 5.18 6.70
CA GLY A 133 10.14 5.14 5.59
C GLY A 133 10.26 3.75 4.99
N GLN A 134 10.19 2.70 5.81
CA GLN A 134 10.12 1.32 5.32
C GLN A 134 8.78 0.99 4.68
N LEU A 135 7.67 1.46 5.25
CA LEU A 135 6.33 1.17 4.74
C LEU A 135 6.02 1.86 3.41
N GLU A 136 6.68 2.99 3.12
CA GLU A 136 6.60 3.66 1.82
C GLU A 136 7.29 2.90 0.70
N GLN A 137 8.26 2.04 1.02
CA GLN A 137 8.93 1.25 0.00
C GLN A 137 7.99 0.13 -0.46
N LEU A 138 7.93 -0.09 -1.78
CA LEU A 138 7.28 -1.29 -2.33
C LEU A 138 7.86 -2.52 -1.63
N SER A 139 7.03 -3.43 -1.14
CA SER A 139 7.55 -4.64 -0.51
C SER A 139 8.32 -5.47 -1.54
N THR A 140 9.29 -6.29 -1.11
CA THR A 140 10.05 -7.16 -2.05
C THR A 140 9.13 -8.00 -2.92
N LYS A 141 8.00 -8.47 -2.37
CA LYS A 141 6.99 -9.20 -3.13
C LYS A 141 6.32 -8.33 -4.18
N ASP A 142 5.91 -7.10 -3.84
CA ASP A 142 5.27 -6.20 -4.80
C ASP A 142 6.25 -5.83 -5.93
N LYS A 143 7.52 -5.58 -5.60
CA LYS A 143 8.58 -5.36 -6.61
C LYS A 143 8.75 -6.56 -7.53
N GLN A 144 8.68 -7.78 -7.00
CA GLN A 144 8.76 -9.02 -7.80
C GLN A 144 7.53 -9.22 -8.67
N ASP A 145 6.33 -9.02 -8.14
CA ASP A 145 5.07 -9.19 -8.89
C ASP A 145 5.02 -8.17 -10.05
N MET A 146 5.37 -6.89 -9.79
CA MET A 146 5.52 -5.85 -10.82
C MET A 146 6.59 -6.19 -11.87
N LEU A 147 7.73 -6.75 -11.45
CA LEU A 147 8.76 -7.22 -12.37
C LEU A 147 8.23 -8.31 -13.30
N PHE A 148 7.47 -9.28 -12.79
CA PHE A 148 6.90 -10.34 -13.62
C PHE A 148 5.84 -9.84 -14.60
N GLU A 149 5.07 -8.81 -14.23
CA GLU A 149 4.16 -8.15 -15.17
C GLU A 149 4.91 -7.47 -16.33
N LEU A 150 6.00 -6.76 -16.03
CA LEU A 150 6.86 -6.15 -17.06
C LEU A 150 7.53 -7.21 -17.95
N VAL A 151 8.00 -8.32 -17.37
CA VAL A 151 8.54 -9.45 -18.15
C VAL A 151 7.46 -10.05 -19.05
N GLY A 152 6.24 -10.22 -18.55
CA GLY A 152 5.09 -10.68 -19.33
C GLY A 152 4.81 -9.74 -20.52
N PHE A 153 4.82 -8.44 -20.27
CA PHE A 153 4.66 -7.43 -21.31
C PHE A 153 5.75 -7.51 -22.40
N ILE A 154 7.02 -7.68 -22.01
CA ILE A 154 8.13 -7.93 -22.95
C ILE A 154 7.89 -9.17 -23.81
N MET A 155 7.44 -10.26 -23.21
CA MET A 155 7.24 -11.53 -23.92
C MET A 155 6.05 -11.48 -24.88
N VAL A 156 4.96 -10.82 -24.50
CA VAL A 156 3.74 -10.70 -25.31
C VAL A 156 3.95 -9.77 -26.50
N GLU A 157 4.45 -8.56 -26.25
CA GLU A 157 4.68 -7.55 -27.29
C GLU A 157 5.99 -7.79 -28.08
N LYS A 158 6.81 -8.74 -27.62
CA LYS A 158 8.06 -9.16 -28.26
C LYS A 158 9.06 -8.03 -28.45
N PHE A 159 9.17 -7.12 -27.47
CA PHE A 159 10.22 -6.09 -27.51
C PHE A 159 11.60 -6.75 -27.63
N GLU A 160 12.38 -6.33 -28.62
CA GLU A 160 13.72 -6.85 -28.90
C GLU A 160 14.83 -5.98 -28.26
N THR A 161 14.50 -4.76 -27.81
CA THR A 161 15.44 -3.81 -27.19
C THR A 161 14.87 -3.19 -25.90
N ILE A 162 15.74 -2.87 -24.94
CA ILE A 162 15.32 -2.16 -23.71
C ILE A 162 14.70 -0.79 -24.01
N ASN A 163 15.12 -0.09 -25.06
CA ASN A 163 14.64 1.26 -25.37
C ASN A 163 13.18 1.25 -25.83
N ASP A 164 12.83 0.32 -26.72
CA ASP A 164 11.46 0.16 -27.22
C ASP A 164 10.53 -0.28 -26.08
N PHE A 165 10.99 -1.27 -25.29
CA PHE A 165 10.27 -1.69 -24.09
C PHE A 165 10.06 -0.53 -23.12
N THR A 166 11.12 0.21 -22.77
CA THR A 166 11.03 1.28 -21.76
C THR A 166 10.07 2.37 -22.22
N THR A 167 10.12 2.75 -23.50
CA THR A 167 9.20 3.75 -24.06
C THR A 167 7.75 3.30 -23.98
N ALA A 168 7.48 2.02 -24.29
CA ALA A 168 6.13 1.47 -24.17
C ALA A 168 5.69 1.34 -22.71
N ALA A 169 6.56 0.81 -21.84
CA ALA A 169 6.25 0.60 -20.44
C ALA A 169 5.93 1.91 -19.70
N LEU A 170 6.65 3.00 -20.01
CA LEU A 170 6.37 4.34 -19.45
C LEU A 170 5.02 4.93 -19.87
N ARG A 171 4.39 4.40 -20.94
CA ARG A 171 3.05 4.80 -21.39
C ARG A 171 1.96 3.92 -20.81
N GLU A 172 2.21 2.62 -20.72
CA GLU A 172 1.22 1.62 -20.33
C GLU A 172 1.15 1.39 -18.82
N PHE A 173 2.26 1.58 -18.08
CA PHE A 173 2.33 1.28 -16.65
C PHE A 173 2.38 2.55 -15.78
N PRO A 174 1.81 2.50 -14.56
CA PRO A 174 1.91 3.58 -13.58
C PRO A 174 3.35 3.98 -13.20
N GLU A 175 3.50 5.19 -12.68
CA GLU A 175 4.79 5.78 -12.24
C GLU A 175 5.62 4.85 -11.32
N GLN A 176 4.96 4.05 -10.48
CA GLN A 176 5.64 3.17 -9.53
C GLN A 176 6.50 2.10 -10.22
N TYR A 177 6.18 1.73 -11.47
CA TYR A 177 6.96 0.74 -12.22
C TYR A 177 8.33 1.29 -12.67
N ARG A 178 8.54 2.61 -12.64
CA ARG A 178 9.84 3.22 -12.99
C ARG A 178 10.97 2.73 -12.10
N GLU A 179 10.71 2.61 -10.79
CA GLU A 179 11.70 2.06 -9.85
C GLU A 179 12.10 0.63 -10.25
N ILE A 180 11.13 -0.18 -10.69
CA ILE A 180 11.37 -1.56 -11.12
C ILE A 180 12.14 -1.59 -12.43
N ILE A 181 11.79 -0.76 -13.41
CA ILE A 181 12.47 -0.67 -14.70
C ILE A 181 13.94 -0.27 -14.52
N VAL A 182 14.23 0.67 -13.63
CA VAL A 182 15.60 1.12 -13.34
C VAL A 182 16.35 0.07 -12.51
N GLY A 183 15.76 -0.41 -11.42
CA GLY A 183 16.40 -1.33 -10.48
C GLY A 183 16.65 -2.74 -11.02
N TYR A 184 15.76 -3.22 -11.91
CA TYR A 184 15.85 -4.55 -12.52
C TYR A 184 16.16 -4.49 -14.03
N ASN A 185 16.71 -3.37 -14.52
CA ASN A 185 17.03 -3.14 -15.93
C ASN A 185 17.79 -4.31 -16.57
N SER A 186 18.78 -4.86 -15.86
CA SER A 186 19.59 -5.99 -16.34
C SER A 186 18.78 -7.26 -16.59
N ILE A 187 17.72 -7.53 -15.82
CA ILE A 187 16.84 -8.68 -16.04
C ILE A 187 15.94 -8.41 -17.25
N LEU A 188 15.32 -7.22 -17.29
CA LEU A 188 14.42 -6.81 -18.37
C LEU A 188 15.14 -6.84 -19.74
N GLU A 189 16.36 -6.31 -19.82
CA GLU A 189 17.17 -6.33 -21.05
C GLU A 189 17.52 -7.77 -21.48
N ARG A 190 17.72 -8.71 -20.54
CA ARG A 190 17.95 -10.13 -20.91
C ARG A 190 16.72 -10.74 -21.59
N TYR A 191 15.51 -10.37 -21.18
CA TYR A 191 14.29 -10.82 -21.86
C TYR A 191 14.14 -10.18 -23.24
N CYS A 192 14.41 -8.88 -23.38
CA CYS A 192 14.43 -8.20 -24.69
C CYS A 192 15.45 -8.85 -25.64
N ARG A 193 16.68 -9.07 -25.17
CA ARG A 193 17.73 -9.77 -25.92
C ARG A 193 17.33 -11.20 -26.27
N GLY A 194 16.63 -11.90 -25.37
CA GLY A 194 16.07 -13.23 -25.65
C GLY A 194 15.10 -13.23 -26.83
N ASN A 195 14.21 -12.23 -26.89
CA ASN A 195 13.31 -12.04 -28.03
C ASN A 195 14.09 -11.75 -29.33
N TYR A 196 15.07 -10.85 -29.28
CA TYR A 196 15.93 -10.54 -30.42
C TYR A 196 16.61 -11.80 -30.99
N LEU A 197 17.27 -12.60 -30.13
CA LEU A 197 17.95 -13.83 -30.54
C LEU A 197 16.98 -14.87 -31.10
N ASN A 198 15.75 -14.94 -30.58
CA ASN A 198 14.70 -15.78 -31.14
C ASN A 198 14.26 -15.33 -32.53
N ALA A 199 14.10 -14.03 -32.72
CA ALA A 199 13.74 -13.45 -34.01
C ALA A 199 14.87 -13.65 -35.04
N GLU A 200 16.12 -13.40 -34.65
CA GLU A 200 17.31 -13.60 -35.48
C GLU A 200 17.44 -15.06 -35.95
N ARG A 201 17.30 -16.02 -35.03
CA ARG A 201 17.30 -17.45 -35.36
C ARG A 201 16.23 -17.81 -36.40
N LYS A 202 15.03 -17.25 -36.28
CA LYS A 202 13.93 -17.48 -37.25
C LYS A 202 14.22 -16.84 -38.62
N ARG A 203 14.84 -15.66 -38.66
CA ARG A 203 15.25 -14.99 -39.91
C ARG A 203 16.30 -15.83 -40.66
N LYS A 204 17.37 -16.23 -39.96
CA LYS A 204 18.42 -17.09 -40.50
C LYS A 204 17.88 -18.42 -41.04
N ALA A 205 17.00 -19.09 -40.31
CA ALA A 205 16.40 -20.35 -40.76
C ALA A 205 15.57 -20.20 -42.05
N ARG A 206 14.88 -19.07 -42.23
CA ARG A 206 14.13 -18.77 -43.46
C ARG A 206 15.06 -18.51 -44.65
N GLU A 207 16.14 -17.78 -44.42
CA GLU A 207 17.14 -17.48 -45.46
C GLU A 207 17.86 -18.75 -45.94
N THR A 208 18.28 -19.63 -45.02
CA THR A 208 18.91 -20.91 -45.38
C THR A 208 17.93 -21.89 -46.04
N GLY A 209 16.64 -21.87 -45.65
CA GLY A 209 15.60 -22.68 -46.27
C GLY A 209 15.18 -22.20 -47.68
N ALA A 210 15.40 -20.92 -47.99
CA ALA A 210 15.12 -20.34 -49.31
C ALA A 210 16.24 -20.58 -50.34
N CYS A 211 17.48 -20.77 -49.89
CA CYS A 211 18.64 -21.02 -50.77
C CYS A 211 18.78 -22.49 -51.21
N GLY A 212 17.99 -23.41 -50.61
CA GLY A 212 18.01 -24.84 -50.89
C GLY A 212 16.89 -25.36 -51.82
N LYS A 213 16.24 -24.48 -52.60
CA LYS A 213 15.25 -24.86 -53.63
C LYS A 213 15.68 -24.39 -55.00
#